data_AF-S3MYZ9-F1
#
_entry.id   AF-S3MYZ9-F1
#
_cell.length_a   1.000
_cell.length_b   1.000
_cell.length_c   1.000
_cell.angle_alpha   90.00
_cell.angle_beta   90.00
_cell.angle_gamma   90.00
#
_symmetry.space_group_name_H-M   'P 1'
#
loop_
_entity.id
_entity.type
_entity.pdbx_description
1 polymer ?
#
loop_
_entity_poly.entity_id
_entity_poly.type
_entity_poly.pdbx_seq_one_letter_code
_entity_poly.pdbx_strand_id
1 'polypeptide(L)'
;GDIVTFAGDDTKYVSGGLSGSTLALNSGLILPVPDKSALSLGNTYVPNLVFSRSAIALATRAPALPDGGDSADDRTQIVDPVTGLAFEIAVYRQYKQVVYEVSLAWGVKAVTSRHIGLLLG
;
A
#
# COMPACT_ATOMS: atom_id res chain seq x y z
N GLY A 1 2.87 -7.94 8.59
CA GLY A 1 1.49 -7.62 8.96
C GLY A 1 1.11 -8.22 10.31
N ASP A 2 1.76 -9.32 10.68
CA ASP A 2 1.49 -9.99 11.95
C ASP A 2 2.01 -9.20 13.14
N ILE A 3 1.38 -9.43 14.29
CA ILE A 3 1.79 -8.86 15.56
C ILE A 3 2.77 -9.82 16.21
N VAL A 4 3.89 -9.29 16.68
CA VAL A 4 4.90 -10.06 17.40
C VAL A 4 5.16 -9.42 18.76
N THR A 5 5.36 -10.28 19.76
CA THR A 5 5.72 -9.88 21.12
C THR A 5 6.94 -10.68 21.58
N PHE A 6 7.76 -10.06 22.42
CA PHE A 6 8.94 -10.69 22.99
C PHE A 6 8.70 -11.00 24.47
N ALA A 7 9.23 -12.14 24.94
CA ALA A 7 9.14 -12.48 26.37
C ALA A 7 9.80 -11.39 27.23
N GLY A 8 9.05 -10.86 28.21
CA GLY A 8 9.50 -9.79 29.10
C GLY A 8 9.24 -8.36 28.60
N ASP A 9 8.62 -8.19 27.43
CA ASP A 9 8.15 -6.91 26.91
C ASP A 9 6.66 -7.00 26.53
N ASP A 10 5.82 -6.16 27.15
CA ASP A 10 4.39 -6.08 26.83
C ASP A 10 4.11 -5.29 25.54
N THR A 11 5.15 -4.65 24.97
CA THR A 11 5.06 -3.90 23.73
C THR A 11 4.76 -4.84 22.55
N LYS A 12 3.76 -4.44 21.74
CA LYS A 12 3.39 -5.15 20.52
C LYS A 12 4.08 -4.50 19.32
N TYR A 13 4.74 -5.31 18.51
CA TYR A 13 5.41 -4.87 17.29
C TYR A 13 4.71 -5.44 16.06
N VAL A 14 4.73 -4.70 14.95
CA VAL A 14 4.22 -5.21 13.66
C VAL A 14 5.40 -5.70 12.83
N SER A 15 5.33 -6.97 12.42
CA SER A 15 6.32 -7.58 11.52
C SER A 15 6.28 -6.93 10.13
N GLY A 16 7.44 -6.49 9.66
CA GLY A 16 7.71 -6.03 8.30
C GLY A 16 8.02 -7.18 7.32
N GLY A 17 8.07 -8.42 7.81
CA GLY A 17 8.36 -9.62 7.03
C GLY A 17 9.60 -10.36 7.53
N LEU A 18 9.59 -11.68 7.34
CA LEU A 18 10.72 -12.55 7.64
C LEU A 18 11.47 -12.86 6.34
N SER A 19 12.77 -12.64 6.32
CA SER A 19 13.66 -13.05 5.22
C SER A 19 14.79 -13.90 5.77
N GLY A 20 14.75 -15.21 5.49
CA GLY A 20 15.68 -16.17 6.08
C GLY A 20 15.58 -16.17 7.62
N SER A 21 16.68 -15.81 8.28
CA SER A 21 16.78 -15.70 9.74
C SER A 21 16.57 -14.28 10.28
N THR A 22 16.31 -13.30 9.41
CA THR A 22 16.15 -11.89 9.81
C THR A 22 14.69 -11.49 9.76
N LEU A 23 14.13 -11.13 10.92
CA LEU A 23 12.80 -10.54 11.04
C LEU A 23 12.90 -9.01 11.00
N ALA A 24 12.30 -8.39 9.99
CA ALA A 24 12.18 -6.94 9.95
C ALA A 24 11.00 -6.49 10.83
N LEU A 25 11.19 -5.44 11.61
CA LEU A 25 10.13 -4.80 12.39
C LEU A 25 9.82 -3.43 11.78
N ASN A 26 8.54 -3.04 11.81
CA ASN A 26 8.10 -1.74 11.31
C ASN A 26 8.47 -0.57 12.26
N SER A 27 9.03 -0.85 13.42
CA SER A 27 9.54 0.13 14.39
C SER A 27 10.85 -0.36 15.02
N GLY A 28 11.57 0.56 15.67
CA GLY A 28 12.67 0.20 16.56
C GLY A 28 12.18 -0.49 17.83
N LEU A 29 13.06 -1.26 18.46
CA LEU A 29 12.82 -1.84 19.78
C LEU A 29 12.78 -0.72 20.84
N ILE A 30 11.80 -0.77 21.73
CA ILE A 30 11.67 0.20 22.84
C ILE A 30 12.52 -0.25 24.02
N LEU A 31 12.51 -1.56 24.31
CA LEU A 31 13.34 -2.19 25.31
C LEU A 31 14.35 -3.15 24.67
N PRO A 32 15.55 -3.29 25.26
CA PRO A 32 16.50 -4.31 24.81
C PRO A 32 15.91 -5.70 25.09
N VAL A 33 15.89 -6.54 24.07
CA VAL A 33 15.44 -7.93 24.17
C VAL A 33 16.65 -8.81 24.53
N PRO A 34 16.63 -9.55 25.65
CA PRO A 34 17.70 -10.48 26.01
C PRO A 34 17.93 -11.57 24.95
N ASP A 35 19.14 -12.14 24.93
CA ASP A 35 19.43 -13.28 24.05
C ASP A 35 18.53 -14.47 24.41
N LYS A 36 18.10 -15.20 23.37
CA LYS A 36 17.16 -16.35 23.45
C LYS A 36 15.77 -16.05 24.03
N SER A 37 15.34 -14.80 24.09
CA SER A 37 13.95 -14.48 24.44
C SER A 37 12.97 -15.10 23.45
N ALA A 38 11.92 -15.74 23.98
CA ALA A 38 10.89 -16.34 23.16
C ALA A 38 10.12 -15.28 22.36
N LEU A 39 9.94 -15.53 21.06
CA LEU A 39 9.10 -14.75 20.16
C LEU A 39 7.72 -15.38 20.10
N SER A 40 6.67 -14.59 20.30
CA SER A 40 5.29 -15.05 20.17
C SER A 40 4.58 -14.30 19.04
N LEU A 41 3.82 -15.04 18.23
CA LEU A 41 3.00 -14.51 17.16
C LEU A 41 1.58 -14.26 17.69
N GLY A 42 1.00 -13.10 17.38
CA GLY A 42 -0.40 -12.81 17.65
C GLY A 42 -1.34 -13.66 16.80
N ASN A 43 -2.55 -13.90 17.30
CA ASN A 43 -3.59 -14.62 16.56
C ASN A 43 -4.10 -13.80 15.36
N THR A 44 -4.84 -14.44 14.45
CA THR A 44 -5.56 -13.75 13.37
C THR A 44 -6.51 -12.70 13.95
N TYR A 45 -6.50 -11.50 13.36
CA TYR A 45 -7.30 -10.36 13.82
C TYR A 45 -7.80 -9.53 12.65
N VAL A 46 -8.84 -8.72 12.88
CA VAL A 46 -9.31 -7.70 11.93
C VAL A 46 -8.65 -6.36 12.30
N PRO A 47 -7.79 -5.79 11.44
CA PRO A 47 -7.02 -4.61 11.77
C PRO A 47 -7.88 -3.33 11.71
N ASN A 48 -7.98 -2.60 12.82
CA ASN A 48 -8.48 -1.24 12.82
C ASN A 48 -7.28 -0.27 12.69
N LEU A 49 -7.27 0.57 11.66
CA LEU A 49 -6.14 1.45 11.36
C LEU A 49 -6.49 2.90 11.72
N VAL A 50 -5.54 3.59 12.36
CA VAL A 50 -5.62 5.04 12.62
C VAL A 50 -4.35 5.68 12.09
N PHE A 51 -4.49 6.75 11.33
CA PHE A 51 -3.36 7.48 10.79
C PHE A 51 -3.66 8.97 10.66
N SER A 52 -2.62 9.79 10.76
CA SER A 52 -2.72 11.22 10.45
C SER A 52 -2.86 11.44 8.93
N ARG A 53 -3.54 12.51 8.49
CA ARG A 53 -3.75 12.80 7.06
C ARG A 53 -2.46 12.82 6.23
N SER A 54 -1.34 13.20 6.81
CA SER A 54 -0.03 13.28 6.14
C SER A 54 0.77 11.97 6.14
N ALA A 55 0.27 10.91 6.78
CA ALA A 55 1.02 9.66 6.95
C ALA A 55 1.11 8.85 5.64
N ILE A 56 0.05 8.88 4.84
CA ILE A 56 -0.08 8.13 3.59
C ILE A 56 -0.25 9.13 2.45
N ALA A 57 0.53 8.96 1.40
CA ALA A 57 0.38 9.71 0.16
C ALA A 57 -0.03 8.76 -0.97
N LEU A 58 -1.07 9.14 -1.70
CA LEU A 58 -1.44 8.57 -2.98
C LEU A 58 -1.06 9.57 -4.06
N ALA A 59 -0.26 9.13 -5.02
CA ALA A 59 0.08 9.91 -6.20
C ALA A 59 -0.46 9.21 -7.44
N THR A 60 -1.09 9.98 -8.33
CA THR A 60 -1.60 9.49 -9.60
C THR A 60 -1.03 10.33 -10.74
N ARG A 61 -0.81 9.68 -11.88
CA ARG A 61 -0.41 10.33 -13.13
C ARG A 61 -1.03 9.63 -14.32
N ALA A 62 -1.10 10.33 -15.45
CA ALA A 62 -1.42 9.71 -16.72
C ALA A 62 -0.37 8.62 -17.06
N PRO A 63 -0.80 7.44 -17.53
CA PRO A 63 0.10 6.42 -18.04
C PRO A 63 1.00 6.96 -19.16
N ALA A 64 2.24 6.48 -19.24
CA ALA A 64 3.12 6.84 -20.34
C ALA A 64 2.70 6.08 -21.61
N LEU A 65 2.67 6.78 -22.75
CA LEU A 65 2.38 6.19 -24.04
C LEU A 65 3.66 5.62 -24.68
N PRO A 66 3.55 4.56 -25.50
CA PRO A 66 4.69 4.05 -26.26
C PRO A 66 5.19 5.09 -27.27
N ASP A 67 6.52 5.11 -27.49
CA ASP A 67 7.16 5.97 -28.49
C ASP A 67 6.66 5.60 -29.89
N GLY A 68 5.94 6.52 -30.53
CA GLY A 68 5.27 6.29 -31.82
C GLY A 68 3.74 6.42 -31.76
N GLY A 69 3.18 6.60 -30.57
CA GLY A 69 1.73 6.67 -30.37
C GLY A 69 1.08 5.30 -30.40
N ASP A 70 -0.24 5.29 -30.23
CA ASP A 70 -1.04 4.07 -30.22
C ASP A 70 -2.23 4.22 -31.16
N SER A 71 -2.82 3.10 -31.61
CA SER A 71 -3.98 3.03 -32.50
C SER A 71 -5.31 3.40 -31.82
N ALA A 72 -5.26 4.23 -30.77
CA ALA A 72 -6.43 4.76 -30.10
C ALA A 72 -7.08 5.83 -31.00
N ASP A 73 -8.38 5.70 -31.22
CA ASP A 73 -9.18 6.65 -32.00
C ASP A 73 -9.48 7.93 -31.22
N ASP A 74 -9.64 7.80 -29.90
CA ASP A 74 -9.76 8.94 -28.99
C ASP A 74 -9.23 8.58 -27.59
N ARG A 75 -8.78 9.60 -26.85
CA ARG A 75 -8.37 9.51 -25.45
C ARG A 75 -8.93 10.70 -24.69
N THR A 76 -9.53 10.45 -23.53
CA THR A 76 -10.02 11.52 -22.67
C THR A 76 -9.68 11.26 -21.21
N GLN A 77 -9.36 12.33 -20.48
CA GLN A 77 -9.17 12.24 -19.03
C GLN A 77 -10.49 12.56 -18.32
N ILE A 78 -11.00 11.60 -17.57
CA ILE A 78 -12.22 11.76 -16.77
C ILE A 78 -11.84 11.75 -15.30
N VAL A 79 -12.32 12.76 -14.57
CA VAL A 79 -12.19 12.83 -13.11
C VAL A 79 -13.42 12.19 -12.46
N ASP A 80 -13.21 11.15 -11.66
CA ASP A 80 -14.30 10.53 -10.90
C ASP A 80 -14.80 11.49 -9.79
N PRO A 81 -16.10 11.84 -9.75
CA PRO A 81 -16.65 12.75 -8.75
C PRO A 81 -16.62 12.20 -7.32
N VAL A 82 -16.52 10.88 -7.12
CA VAL A 82 -16.52 10.27 -5.77
C VAL A 82 -15.10 10.23 -5.20
N THR A 83 -14.13 9.73 -5.97
CA THR A 83 -12.75 9.56 -5.50
C THR A 83 -11.83 10.74 -5.84
N GLY A 84 -12.23 11.59 -6.78
CA GLY A 84 -11.39 12.69 -7.29
C GLY A 84 -10.20 12.23 -8.13
N LEU A 85 -10.13 10.94 -8.49
CA LEU A 85 -9.04 10.39 -9.29
C LEU A 85 -9.28 10.65 -10.77
N ALA A 86 -8.23 11.08 -11.48
CA ALA A 86 -8.24 11.26 -12.92
C ALA A 86 -7.83 9.96 -13.61
N PHE A 87 -8.73 9.39 -14.42
CA PHE A 87 -8.49 8.21 -15.25
C PHE A 87 -8.34 8.63 -16.71
N GLU A 88 -7.47 7.94 -17.44
CA GLU A 88 -7.42 8.05 -18.89
C GLU A 88 -8.30 6.95 -19.49
N ILE A 89 -9.24 7.35 -20.36
CA ILE A 89 -10.09 6.44 -21.10
C ILE A 89 -9.71 6.52 -22.57
N ALA A 90 -9.24 5.42 -23.12
CA ALA A 90 -8.89 5.29 -24.54
C ALA A 90 -9.88 4.38 -25.27
N VAL A 91 -10.20 4.74 -26.51
CA VAL A 91 -11.12 3.96 -27.37
C VAL A 91 -10.34 3.39 -28.53
N TYR A 92 -10.36 2.07 -28.67
CA TYR A 92 -9.79 1.34 -29.81
C TYR A 92 -10.91 0.74 -30.63
N ARG A 93 -11.00 1.14 -31.89
CA ARG A 93 -11.96 0.58 -32.85
C ARG A 93 -11.27 -0.48 -33.71
N GLN A 94 -11.78 -1.70 -33.65
CA GLN A 94 -11.33 -2.84 -34.45
C GLN A 94 -12.49 -3.35 -35.34
N TYR A 95 -12.20 -4.28 -36.25
CA TYR A 95 -13.21 -4.82 -37.16
C TYR A 95 -14.36 -5.48 -36.38
N LYS A 96 -15.52 -4.81 -36.38
CA LYS A 96 -16.74 -5.18 -35.62
C LYS A 96 -16.56 -5.23 -34.09
N GLN A 97 -15.55 -4.56 -33.53
CA GLN A 97 -15.30 -4.54 -32.09
C GLN A 97 -14.85 -3.14 -31.63
N VAL A 98 -15.28 -2.73 -30.43
CA VAL A 98 -14.81 -1.51 -29.76
C VAL A 98 -14.27 -1.91 -28.40
N VAL A 99 -13.02 -1.56 -28.12
CA VAL A 99 -12.36 -1.81 -26.84
C VAL A 99 -12.19 -0.47 -26.14
N TYR A 100 -12.67 -0.40 -24.90
CA TYR A 100 -12.41 0.73 -24.01
C TYR A 100 -11.34 0.32 -23.01
N GLU A 101 -10.27 1.09 -22.95
CA GLU A 101 -9.22 0.92 -21.93
C GLU A 101 -9.36 2.03 -20.90
N VAL A 102 -9.36 1.66 -19.62
CA VAL A 102 -9.36 2.61 -18.49
C VAL A 102 -8.04 2.44 -17.76
N SER A 103 -7.19 3.47 -17.85
CA SER A 103 -5.81 3.38 -17.41
C SER A 103 -5.45 4.52 -16.45
N LEU A 104 -4.70 4.16 -15.41
CA LEU A 104 -4.22 5.07 -14.38
C LEU A 104 -2.89 4.54 -13.84
N ALA A 105 -1.84 5.36 -13.91
CA ALA A 105 -0.61 5.06 -13.20
C ALA A 105 -0.69 5.63 -11.78
N TRP A 106 -0.67 4.77 -10.78
CA TRP A 106 -0.80 5.17 -9.37
C TRP A 106 0.28 4.54 -8.50
N GLY A 107 0.57 5.20 -7.39
CA GLY A 107 1.47 4.71 -6.37
C GLY A 107 1.05 5.20 -5.00
N VAL A 108 1.16 4.32 -4.00
CA VAL A 108 0.93 4.66 -2.60
C VAL A 108 2.23 4.55 -1.83
N LYS A 109 2.46 5.48 -0.90
CA LYS A 109 3.57 5.41 0.03
C LYS A 109 3.15 5.83 1.42
N ALA A 110 3.52 5.03 2.42
CA ALA A 110 3.55 5.46 3.82
C ALA A 110 4.76 6.38 4.01
N VAL A 111 4.54 7.69 3.88
CA VAL A 111 5.59 8.71 4.00
C VAL A 111 6.10 8.78 5.44
N THR A 112 5.19 8.66 6.39
CA THR A 112 5.49 8.72 7.82
C THR A 112 4.85 7.54 8.55
N SER A 113 5.51 6.38 8.49
CA SER A 113 5.00 5.14 9.12
C SER A 113 4.79 5.26 10.62
N ARG A 114 5.55 6.12 11.31
CA ARG A 114 5.40 6.39 12.75
C ARG A 114 4.07 7.07 13.14
N HIS A 115 3.33 7.65 12.18
CA HIS A 115 2.00 8.24 12.42
C HIS A 115 0.88 7.30 11.97
N ILE A 116 1.19 6.02 11.76
CA ILE A 116 0.22 4.96 11.44
C ILE A 116 0.21 4.02 12.65
N GLY A 117 -0.97 3.86 13.23
CA GLY A 117 -1.22 2.98 14.36
C GLY A 117 -2.27 1.94 14.02
N LEU A 118 -2.21 0.82 14.74
CA LEU A 118 -3.17 -0.26 14.65
C LEU A 118 -3.84 -0.44 16.01
N LEU A 119 -5.17 -0.35 16.04
CA LEU A 119 -5.95 -0.56 17.25
C LEU A 119 -6.35 -2.03 17.32
N LEU A 120 -5.95 -2.65 18.42
CA LEU A 120 -6.33 -4.00 18.79
C LEU A 120 -7.43 -3.89 19.83
N GLY A 121 -8.61 -4.40 19.48
CA GLY A 121 -9.78 -4.49 20.37
C GLY A 121 -9.69 -5.69 21.30
#